data_AF-A0A7V3U1K4-F1
#
_entry.id   AF-A0A7V3U1K4-F1
#
_cell.length_a   1.000
_cell.length_b   1.000
_cell.length_c   1.000
_cell.angle_alpha   90.00
_cell.angle_beta   90.00
_cell.angle_gamma   90.00
#
_symmetry.space_group_name_H-M   'P 1'
#
loop_
_entity.id
_entity.type
_entity.pdbx_description
1 polymer ?
#
loop_
_entity_poly.entity_id
_entity_poly.type
_entity_poly.pdbx_seq_one_letter_code
_entity_poly.pdbx_strand_id
1 'polypeptide(L)'
;MKKLLLASAMMAASMTAGSAFAECGSIKMAEFNWASGELMANVDKIILEEGYGCEIELVVGGTSAIFTSMNEKGEPQIAGEQWVNALRDVLDPALEEGRIHAVNKGPITGLGEGWWIPPYTAEAHPDFKTVLDIIEHPELFPDSEDPSKGAFVGCPAGWGCQAVNANLFKAFDMEAKGWKLIDPGSAAGLDGSIAKANERGENWF
;
A
#
# COMPACT_ATOMS: atom_id res chain seq x y z
N MET A 1 -37.69 -53.38 20.68
CA MET A 1 -36.84 -53.31 19.48
C MET A 1 -37.22 -52.19 18.51
N LYS A 2 -38.50 -51.97 18.16
CA LYS A 2 -38.91 -50.84 17.29
C LYS A 2 -38.58 -49.43 17.83
N LYS A 3 -38.61 -49.21 19.16
CA LYS A 3 -38.27 -47.91 19.77
C LYS A 3 -36.77 -47.57 19.80
N LEU A 4 -35.89 -48.58 19.72
CA LEU A 4 -34.43 -48.36 19.66
C LEU A 4 -33.96 -48.00 18.24
N LEU A 5 -34.65 -48.48 17.20
CA LEU A 5 -34.33 -48.18 15.81
C LEU A 5 -34.65 -46.73 15.41
N LEU A 6 -35.64 -46.10 16.05
CA LEU A 6 -36.01 -44.70 15.80
C LEU A 6 -35.03 -43.71 16.46
N ALA A 7 -34.38 -44.07 17.57
CA ALA A 7 -33.40 -43.21 18.24
C ALA A 7 -32.05 -43.18 17.50
N SER A 8 -31.61 -44.30 16.90
CA SER A 8 -30.39 -44.33 16.08
C SER A 8 -30.52 -43.59 14.74
N ALA A 9 -31.74 -43.43 14.21
CA ALA A 9 -31.94 -42.67 12.97
C ALA A 9 -31.83 -41.15 13.17
N MET A 10 -32.21 -40.62 14.34
CA MET A 10 -32.07 -39.19 14.65
C MET A 10 -30.64 -38.76 14.99
N MET A 11 -29.81 -39.68 15.53
CA MET A 11 -28.40 -39.39 15.81
C MET A 11 -27.52 -39.43 14.55
N ALA A 12 -27.94 -40.17 13.51
CA ALA A 12 -27.22 -40.22 12.24
C ALA A 12 -27.47 -38.98 11.35
N ALA A 13 -28.61 -38.31 11.52
CA ALA A 13 -28.96 -37.11 10.76
C ALA A 13 -28.30 -35.82 11.28
N SER A 14 -27.66 -35.86 12.45
CA SER A 14 -26.96 -34.70 13.04
C SER A 14 -25.47 -34.64 12.69
N MET A 15 -24.92 -35.67 12.02
CA MET A 15 -23.51 -35.69 11.58
C MET A 15 -23.30 -35.29 10.12
N THR A 16 -24.37 -34.93 9.39
CA THR A 16 -24.27 -34.39 8.02
C THR A 16 -24.45 -32.88 7.96
N ALA A 17 -24.43 -32.18 9.10
CA ALA A 17 -24.06 -30.77 9.11
C ALA A 17 -22.54 -30.65 8.89
N GLY A 18 -22.05 -31.22 7.78
CA GLY A 18 -20.85 -30.71 7.17
C GLY A 18 -21.14 -29.24 6.95
N SER A 19 -20.32 -28.38 7.55
CA SER A 19 -20.35 -26.95 7.35
C SER A 19 -20.56 -26.73 5.85
N ALA A 20 -21.73 -26.23 5.46
CA ALA A 20 -21.90 -25.68 4.14
C ALA A 20 -21.07 -24.40 4.13
N PHE A 21 -19.74 -24.55 4.05
CA PHE A 21 -18.93 -23.53 3.43
C PHE A 21 -19.52 -23.43 2.03
N ALA A 22 -20.30 -22.37 1.80
CA ALA A 22 -20.63 -22.00 0.44
C ALA A 22 -19.31 -22.05 -0.33
N GLU A 23 -19.30 -22.73 -1.47
CA GLU A 23 -18.12 -22.79 -2.34
C GLU A 23 -17.62 -21.37 -2.51
N CYS A 24 -16.38 -21.10 -2.11
CA CYS A 24 -15.87 -19.74 -1.94
C CYS A 24 -15.99 -18.92 -3.24
N GLY A 25 -15.98 -19.61 -4.39
CA GLY A 25 -16.23 -19.03 -5.70
C GLY A 25 -15.00 -18.30 -6.24
N SER A 26 -15.23 -17.51 -7.30
CA SER A 26 -14.19 -16.70 -7.94
C SER A 26 -14.12 -15.33 -7.28
N ILE A 27 -12.93 -14.95 -6.80
CA ILE A 27 -12.65 -13.69 -6.12
C ILE A 27 -11.47 -13.00 -6.80
N LYS A 28 -11.64 -11.71 -7.09
CA LYS A 28 -10.55 -10.81 -7.49
C LYS A 28 -9.98 -10.13 -6.25
N MET A 29 -8.67 -10.19 -6.10
CA MET A 29 -7.94 -9.58 -4.99
C MET A 29 -6.85 -8.64 -5.50
N ALA A 30 -6.66 -7.51 -4.84
CA ALA A 30 -5.61 -6.57 -5.18
C ALA A 30 -4.23 -7.16 -4.86
N GLU A 31 -3.32 -7.05 -5.82
CA GLU A 31 -1.89 -7.20 -5.61
C GLU A 31 -1.25 -5.83 -5.80
N PHE A 32 -0.75 -5.24 -4.73
CA PHE A 32 -0.13 -3.92 -4.84
C PHE A 32 1.29 -4.06 -5.39
N ASN A 33 1.71 -3.10 -6.22
CA ASN A 33 2.99 -3.11 -6.92
C ASN A 33 4.20 -2.71 -6.04
N TRP A 34 4.15 -3.02 -4.74
CA TRP A 34 5.24 -2.93 -3.78
C TRP A 34 5.38 -4.26 -3.03
N ALA A 35 6.58 -4.54 -2.52
CA ALA A 35 6.95 -5.88 -2.08
C ALA A 35 6.07 -6.45 -0.95
N SER A 36 5.68 -5.65 0.06
CA SER A 36 4.78 -6.13 1.12
C SER A 36 3.38 -6.44 0.60
N GLY A 37 2.89 -5.65 -0.37
CA GLY A 37 1.58 -5.84 -0.97
C GLY A 37 1.52 -7.09 -1.85
N GLU A 38 2.58 -7.34 -2.61
CA GLU A 38 2.77 -8.58 -3.35
C GLU A 38 2.82 -9.80 -2.42
N LEU A 39 3.63 -9.72 -1.35
CA LEU A 39 3.75 -10.79 -0.36
C LEU A 39 2.39 -11.12 0.27
N MET A 40 1.68 -10.10 0.76
CA MET A 40 0.38 -10.29 1.41
C MET A 40 -0.64 -10.90 0.45
N ALA A 41 -0.75 -10.37 -0.77
CA ALA A 41 -1.69 -10.88 -1.76
C ALA A 41 -1.45 -12.37 -2.09
N ASN A 42 -0.18 -12.77 -2.25
CA ASN A 42 0.16 -14.14 -2.58
C ASN A 42 -0.03 -15.10 -1.39
N VAL A 43 0.26 -14.67 -0.16
CA VAL A 43 -0.03 -15.46 1.05
C VAL A 43 -1.53 -15.65 1.23
N ASP A 44 -2.32 -14.57 1.11
CA ASP A 44 -3.77 -14.63 1.23
C ASP A 44 -4.38 -15.51 0.14
N LYS A 45 -3.86 -15.43 -1.10
CA LYS A 45 -4.26 -16.31 -2.21
C LYS A 45 -4.05 -17.78 -1.87
N ILE A 46 -2.86 -18.16 -1.40
CA ILE A 46 -2.58 -19.55 -1.00
C ILE A 46 -3.56 -20.02 0.08
N ILE A 47 -3.82 -19.20 1.10
CA ILE A 47 -4.75 -19.54 2.18
C ILE A 47 -6.16 -19.75 1.63
N LEU A 48 -6.63 -18.87 0.75
CA LEU A 48 -7.98 -18.94 0.17
C LEU A 48 -8.15 -20.12 -0.78
N GLU A 49 -7.16 -20.38 -1.64
CA GLU A 49 -7.21 -21.50 -2.60
C GLU A 49 -7.07 -22.85 -1.90
N GLU A 50 -6.02 -23.03 -1.08
CA GLU A 50 -5.71 -24.32 -0.46
C GLU A 50 -6.55 -24.59 0.80
N GLY A 51 -6.91 -23.54 1.54
CA GLY A 51 -7.64 -23.66 2.80
C GLY A 51 -9.16 -23.61 2.66
N TYR A 52 -9.66 -22.89 1.65
CA TYR A 52 -11.10 -22.61 1.49
C TYR A 52 -11.66 -22.98 0.11
N GLY A 53 -10.82 -23.41 -0.84
CA GLY A 53 -11.26 -23.82 -2.18
C GLY A 53 -11.77 -22.65 -3.04
N CYS A 54 -11.28 -21.43 -2.80
CA CYS A 54 -11.57 -20.27 -3.64
C CYS A 54 -10.81 -20.36 -4.98
N GLU A 55 -11.31 -19.69 -6.02
CA GLU A 55 -10.54 -19.36 -7.23
C GLU A 55 -10.13 -17.89 -7.14
N ILE A 56 -8.83 -17.60 -7.03
CA ILE A 56 -8.36 -16.23 -6.81
C ILE A 56 -7.69 -15.67 -8.07
N GLU A 57 -8.20 -14.56 -8.58
CA GLU A 57 -7.54 -13.73 -9.60
C GLU A 57 -6.86 -12.53 -8.91
N LEU A 58 -5.56 -12.34 -9.15
CA LEU A 58 -4.84 -11.17 -8.64
C LEU A 58 -4.92 -10.02 -9.65
N VAL A 59 -5.29 -8.84 -9.16
CA VAL A 59 -5.37 -7.60 -9.93
C VAL A 59 -4.23 -6.69 -9.48
N VAL A 60 -3.22 -6.53 -10.33
CA VAL A 60 -2.03 -5.73 -10.02
C VAL A 60 -2.33 -4.24 -10.17
N GLY A 61 -1.96 -3.43 -9.18
CA GLY A 61 -2.12 -1.97 -9.30
C GLY A 61 -1.58 -1.15 -8.13
N GLY A 62 -1.58 0.17 -8.30
CA GLY A 62 -1.30 1.13 -7.23
C GLY A 62 -2.55 1.49 -6.43
N THR A 63 -2.32 2.14 -5.28
CA THR A 63 -3.34 2.60 -4.30
C THR A 63 -4.57 3.22 -4.96
N SER A 64 -4.37 4.19 -5.86
CA SER A 64 -5.46 5.00 -6.41
C SER A 64 -6.30 4.20 -7.42
N ALA A 65 -5.66 3.41 -8.28
CA ALA A 65 -6.33 2.64 -9.32
C ALA A 65 -7.16 1.50 -8.73
N ILE A 66 -6.58 0.76 -7.76
CA ILE A 66 -7.28 -0.30 -7.03
C ILE A 66 -8.49 0.30 -6.32
N PHE A 67 -8.31 1.30 -5.45
CA PHE A 67 -9.41 1.87 -4.69
C PHE A 67 -10.53 2.37 -5.59
N THR A 68 -10.22 3.08 -6.68
CA THR A 68 -11.22 3.58 -7.62
C THR A 68 -12.04 2.42 -8.22
N SER A 69 -11.38 1.35 -8.66
CA SER A 69 -12.08 0.20 -9.22
C SER A 69 -12.94 -0.51 -8.17
N MET A 70 -12.44 -0.68 -6.94
CA MET A 70 -13.21 -1.24 -5.83
C MET A 70 -14.46 -0.40 -5.55
N ASN A 71 -14.31 0.93 -5.50
CA ASN A 71 -15.35 1.89 -5.14
C ASN A 71 -16.47 1.99 -6.19
N GLU A 72 -16.12 1.93 -7.47
CA GLU A 72 -17.05 2.13 -8.58
C GLU A 72 -17.62 0.82 -9.13
N LYS A 73 -16.86 -0.27 -9.07
CA LYS A 73 -17.20 -1.55 -9.73
C LYS A 73 -17.32 -2.72 -8.76
N GLY A 74 -16.88 -2.57 -7.51
CA GLY A 74 -16.79 -3.68 -6.56
C GLY A 74 -15.71 -4.70 -6.92
N GLU A 75 -14.73 -4.33 -7.75
CA GLU A 75 -13.63 -5.20 -8.17
C GLU A 75 -12.28 -4.46 -8.11
N PRO A 76 -11.20 -5.05 -7.55
CA PRO A 76 -11.19 -6.32 -6.82
C PRO A 76 -12.07 -6.27 -5.56
N GLN A 77 -12.52 -7.41 -5.06
CA GLN A 77 -13.36 -7.45 -3.86
C GLN A 77 -12.53 -7.27 -2.57
N ILE A 78 -11.25 -7.65 -2.60
CA ILE A 78 -10.37 -7.66 -1.43
C ILE A 78 -9.11 -6.85 -1.74
N ALA A 79 -8.66 -6.04 -0.79
CA ALA A 79 -7.35 -5.40 -0.81
C ALA A 79 -6.66 -5.57 0.55
N GLY A 80 -5.57 -6.36 0.59
CA GLY A 80 -4.91 -6.77 1.84
C GLY A 80 -4.12 -5.66 2.54
N GLU A 81 -3.60 -4.70 1.77
CA GLU A 81 -2.72 -3.63 2.28
C GLU A 81 -3.13 -2.24 1.76
N GLN A 82 -4.41 -1.90 1.79
CA GLN A 82 -4.86 -0.59 1.31
C GLN A 82 -4.36 0.54 2.22
N TRP A 83 -3.41 1.33 1.73
CA TRP A 83 -3.00 2.59 2.37
C TRP A 83 -4.06 3.66 2.15
N VAL A 84 -4.68 4.12 3.24
CA VAL A 84 -5.90 4.94 3.24
C VAL A 84 -5.65 6.43 3.50
N ASN A 85 -4.44 6.79 3.92
CA ASN A 85 -4.02 8.17 4.22
C ASN A 85 -4.21 9.12 3.03
N ALA A 86 -3.94 8.68 1.80
CA ALA A 86 -4.13 9.47 0.59
C ALA A 86 -5.56 9.43 0.02
N LEU A 87 -6.49 8.72 0.68
CA LEU A 87 -7.82 8.41 0.14
C LEU A 87 -8.97 8.80 1.08
N ARG A 88 -8.71 9.41 2.24
CA ARG A 88 -9.74 9.64 3.27
C ARG A 88 -11.00 10.32 2.74
N ASP A 89 -10.84 11.37 1.94
CA ASP A 89 -11.95 12.14 1.38
C ASP A 89 -12.91 11.30 0.52
N VAL A 90 -12.40 10.24 -0.13
CA VAL A 90 -13.20 9.34 -0.97
C VAL A 90 -13.56 8.03 -0.28
N LEU A 91 -12.74 7.58 0.68
CA LEU A 91 -12.95 6.37 1.45
C LEU A 91 -14.05 6.54 2.49
N ASP A 92 -14.06 7.66 3.22
CA ASP A 92 -14.98 7.84 4.34
C ASP A 92 -16.46 7.80 3.87
N PRO A 93 -16.87 8.49 2.79
CA PRO A 93 -18.21 8.31 2.22
C PRO A 93 -18.50 6.88 1.75
N ALA A 94 -17.52 6.20 1.16
CA ALA A 94 -17.70 4.81 0.69
C ALA A 94 -17.92 3.82 1.84
N LEU A 95 -17.31 4.07 3.00
CA LEU A 95 -17.55 3.32 4.24
C LEU A 95 -18.94 3.61 4.81
N GLU A 96 -19.35 4.89 4.86
CA GLU A 96 -20.66 5.31 5.37
C GLU A 96 -21.82 4.75 4.55
N GLU A 97 -21.67 4.75 3.23
CA GLU A 97 -22.65 4.22 2.28
C GLU A 97 -22.64 2.69 2.18
N GLY A 98 -21.67 2.02 2.82
CA GLY A 98 -21.53 0.56 2.80
C GLY A 98 -21.06 0.01 1.45
N ARG A 99 -20.45 0.83 0.59
CA ARG A 99 -19.82 0.38 -0.66
C ARG A 99 -18.48 -0.31 -0.42
N ILE A 100 -17.77 0.12 0.63
CA ILE A 100 -16.52 -0.47 1.10
C ILE A 100 -16.67 -0.87 2.56
N HIS A 101 -16.02 -1.97 2.96
CA HIS A 101 -15.98 -2.43 4.34
C HIS A 101 -14.53 -2.62 4.80
N ALA A 102 -14.18 -2.04 5.95
CA ALA A 102 -12.90 -2.27 6.60
C ALA A 102 -12.98 -3.50 7.53
N VAL A 103 -12.40 -4.62 7.09
CA VAL A 103 -12.39 -5.89 7.86
C VAL A 103 -11.21 -5.95 8.83
N ASN A 104 -10.06 -5.39 8.42
CA ASN A 104 -8.87 -5.22 9.27
C ASN A 104 -8.33 -3.80 9.07
N LYS A 105 -8.21 -3.02 10.16
CA LYS A 105 -7.78 -1.62 10.12
C LYS A 105 -6.28 -1.42 10.20
N GLY A 106 -5.51 -2.47 10.46
CA GLY A 106 -4.07 -2.40 10.66
C GLY A 106 -3.43 -3.77 10.48
N PRO A 107 -3.37 -4.29 9.25
CA PRO A 107 -2.77 -5.60 8.98
C PRO A 107 -1.27 -5.63 9.30
N ILE A 108 -0.60 -4.47 9.22
CA ILE A 108 0.79 -4.27 9.60
C ILE A 108 0.83 -3.07 10.56
N THR A 109 1.63 -3.17 11.62
CA THR A 109 1.74 -2.14 12.66
C THR A 109 3.14 -1.52 12.68
N GLY A 110 3.27 -0.29 13.19
CA GLY A 110 4.54 0.44 13.23
C GLY A 110 4.96 1.02 11.88
N LEU A 111 4.03 1.14 10.94
CA LEU A 111 4.24 1.69 9.61
C LEU A 111 4.17 3.22 9.60
N GLY A 112 4.86 3.84 8.64
CA GLY A 112 4.74 5.26 8.34
C GLY A 112 5.18 5.59 6.93
N GLU A 113 4.43 6.46 6.27
CA GLU A 113 4.85 7.12 5.03
C GLU A 113 5.31 8.54 5.38
N GLY A 114 6.41 8.96 4.76
CA GLY A 114 7.02 10.25 5.04
C GLY A 114 8.19 10.51 4.10
N TRP A 115 8.82 11.65 4.29
CA TRP A 115 10.07 11.99 3.60
C TRP A 115 11.24 11.59 4.48
N TRP A 116 12.28 11.03 3.86
CA TRP A 116 13.39 10.40 4.56
C TRP A 116 14.71 11.01 4.09
N ILE A 117 15.66 11.11 5.01
CA ILE A 117 17.06 11.37 4.69
C ILE A 117 17.92 10.25 5.27
N PRO A 118 19.08 9.95 4.66
CA PRO A 118 20.01 8.98 5.23
C PRO A 118 20.49 9.38 6.64
N PRO A 119 20.80 8.40 7.52
CA PRO A 119 21.30 8.69 8.86
C PRO A 119 22.56 9.56 8.88
N TYR A 120 23.50 9.34 7.95
CA TYR A 120 24.71 10.16 7.85
C TYR A 120 24.42 11.61 7.45
N THR A 121 23.37 11.86 6.67
CA THR A 121 22.91 13.22 6.36
C THR A 121 22.40 13.90 7.62
N ALA A 122 21.58 13.21 8.42
CA ALA A 122 21.09 13.73 9.70
C ALA A 122 22.21 13.95 10.73
N GLU A 123 23.22 13.09 10.76
CA GLU A 123 24.40 13.23 11.64
C GLU A 123 25.28 14.42 11.24
N ALA A 124 25.46 14.66 9.94
CA ALA A 124 26.22 15.79 9.42
C ALA A 124 25.49 17.13 9.60
N HIS A 125 24.16 17.10 9.64
CA HIS A 125 23.28 18.27 9.76
C HIS A 125 22.37 18.15 11.00
N PRO A 126 22.92 18.22 12.23
CA PRO A 126 22.14 18.08 13.45
C PRO A 126 21.12 19.21 13.65
N ASP A 127 21.21 20.28 12.88
CA ASP A 127 20.25 21.38 12.81
C ASP A 127 18.97 21.04 12.05
N PHE A 128 18.93 19.97 11.25
CA PHE A 128 17.71 19.50 10.59
C PHE A 128 16.75 18.90 11.63
N LYS A 129 15.78 19.70 12.08
CA LYS A 129 14.74 19.30 13.05
C LYS A 129 13.38 19.11 12.41
N THR A 130 13.17 19.73 11.27
CA THR A 130 11.92 19.75 10.51
C THR A 130 12.21 19.59 9.03
N VAL A 131 11.18 19.21 8.29
CA VAL A 131 11.26 19.17 6.82
C VAL A 131 11.56 20.55 6.22
N LEU A 132 11.13 21.63 6.89
CA LEU A 132 11.37 22.99 6.43
C LEU A 132 12.85 23.33 6.46
N ASP A 133 13.60 22.83 7.45
CA ASP A 133 15.05 23.03 7.51
C ASP A 133 15.72 22.41 6.27
N ILE A 134 15.28 21.21 5.86
CA ILE A 134 15.83 20.52 4.68
C ILE A 134 15.50 21.26 3.37
N ILE A 135 14.25 21.76 3.22
CA ILE A 135 13.78 22.44 1.99
C ILE A 135 14.59 23.72 1.70
N GLU A 136 15.21 24.35 2.70
CA GLU A 136 16.08 25.51 2.49
C GLU A 136 17.47 25.15 1.94
N HIS A 137 17.80 23.86 1.81
CA HIS A 137 19.12 23.37 1.43
C HIS A 137 19.12 22.43 0.20
N PRO A 138 18.58 22.84 -0.96
CA PRO A 138 18.62 22.04 -2.20
C PRO A 138 20.04 21.67 -2.64
N GLU A 139 21.03 22.50 -2.34
CA GLU A 139 22.44 22.29 -2.72
C GLU A 139 23.06 21.03 -2.11
N LEU A 140 22.46 20.51 -1.04
CA LEU A 140 22.91 19.28 -0.39
C LEU A 140 22.44 18.02 -1.13
N PHE A 141 21.47 18.12 -2.03
CA PHE A 141 20.82 16.99 -2.69
C PHE A 141 20.86 17.16 -4.22
N PRO A 142 22.03 17.30 -4.85
CA PRO A 142 22.12 17.68 -6.26
C PRO A 142 21.42 16.68 -7.18
N ASP A 143 20.59 17.17 -8.12
CA ASP A 143 20.00 16.35 -9.16
C ASP A 143 21.08 15.80 -10.09
N SER A 144 20.90 14.54 -10.49
CA SER A 144 21.88 13.84 -11.34
C SER A 144 21.91 14.36 -12.78
N GLU A 145 20.82 14.95 -13.26
CA GLU A 145 20.73 15.53 -14.60
C GLU A 145 21.05 17.02 -14.61
N ASP A 146 20.62 17.75 -13.58
CA ASP A 146 20.91 19.18 -13.38
C ASP A 146 21.42 19.46 -11.95
N PRO A 147 22.74 19.36 -11.72
CA PRO A 147 23.33 19.58 -10.39
C PRO A 147 23.16 20.99 -9.83
N SER A 148 22.61 21.94 -10.60
CA SER A 148 22.26 23.28 -10.09
C SER A 148 20.97 23.28 -9.26
N LYS A 149 20.24 22.17 -9.24
CA LYS A 149 18.98 21.98 -8.51
C LYS A 149 19.09 20.84 -7.51
N GLY A 150 18.28 20.93 -6.45
CA GLY A 150 18.06 19.81 -5.53
C GLY A 150 17.09 18.80 -6.12
N ALA A 151 17.34 17.51 -5.98
CA ALA A 151 16.41 16.44 -6.29
C ALA A 151 15.59 16.08 -5.05
N PHE A 152 14.27 16.13 -5.20
CA PHE A 152 13.32 15.54 -4.25
C PHE A 152 12.64 14.36 -4.93
N VAL A 153 12.97 13.14 -4.51
CA VAL A 153 12.46 11.90 -5.07
C VAL A 153 11.08 11.62 -4.49
N GLY A 154 10.06 11.75 -5.33
CA GLY A 154 8.68 11.51 -4.97
C GLY A 154 8.32 10.02 -4.87
N CYS A 155 7.06 9.72 -5.14
CA CYS A 155 6.57 8.34 -5.13
C CYS A 155 6.30 7.80 -6.54
N PRO A 156 6.36 6.47 -6.72
CA PRO A 156 5.99 5.83 -7.97
C PRO A 156 4.59 6.21 -8.45
N ALA A 157 4.42 6.20 -9.77
CA ALA A 157 3.14 6.48 -10.39
C ALA A 157 2.01 5.58 -9.88
N GLY A 158 0.88 6.19 -9.52
CA GLY A 158 -0.32 5.50 -9.05
C GLY A 158 -0.35 5.18 -7.55
N TRP A 159 0.73 5.45 -6.81
CA TRP A 159 0.72 5.41 -5.35
C TRP A 159 0.03 6.66 -4.80
N GLY A 160 -0.60 6.51 -3.63
CA GLY A 160 -1.27 7.63 -2.96
C GLY A 160 -0.31 8.80 -2.70
N CYS A 161 0.91 8.49 -2.26
CA CYS A 161 1.92 9.50 -1.95
C CYS A 161 2.44 10.28 -3.17
N GLN A 162 2.21 9.82 -4.41
CA GLN A 162 2.61 10.58 -5.61
C GLN A 162 1.86 11.92 -5.68
N ALA A 163 0.53 11.87 -5.55
CA ALA A 163 -0.31 13.07 -5.56
C ALA A 163 -0.05 13.94 -4.33
N VAL A 164 0.18 13.33 -3.17
CA VAL A 164 0.52 14.05 -1.94
C VAL A 164 1.84 14.83 -2.12
N ASN A 165 2.91 14.17 -2.59
CA ASN A 165 4.21 14.79 -2.82
C ASN A 165 4.13 15.92 -3.86
N ALA A 166 3.39 15.72 -4.96
CA ALA A 166 3.21 16.77 -5.96
C ALA A 166 2.48 18.01 -5.42
N ASN A 167 1.52 17.84 -4.51
CA ASN A 167 0.83 18.96 -3.87
C ASN A 167 1.69 19.64 -2.80
N LEU A 168 2.41 18.86 -1.98
CA LEU A 168 3.34 19.41 -0.98
C LEU A 168 4.50 20.17 -1.63
N PHE A 169 5.06 19.66 -2.73
CA PHE A 169 6.10 20.33 -3.50
C PHE A 169 5.69 21.73 -3.96
N LYS A 170 4.43 21.87 -4.42
CA LYS A 170 3.84 23.16 -4.78
C LYS A 170 3.56 24.02 -3.54
N ALA A 171 2.99 23.43 -2.49
CA ALA A 171 2.61 24.16 -1.28
C ALA A 171 3.81 24.76 -0.54
N PHE A 172 4.97 24.10 -0.59
CA PHE A 172 6.23 24.60 -0.01
C PHE A 172 7.07 25.44 -0.99
N ASP A 173 6.55 25.71 -2.19
CA ASP A 173 7.21 26.49 -3.25
C ASP A 173 8.61 25.96 -3.60
N MET A 174 8.77 24.63 -3.59
CA MET A 174 10.09 24.00 -3.70
C MET A 174 10.76 24.27 -5.04
N GLU A 175 9.99 24.39 -6.13
CA GLU A 175 10.55 24.74 -7.45
C GLU A 175 11.25 26.11 -7.42
N ALA A 176 10.62 27.12 -6.83
CA ALA A 176 11.20 28.46 -6.71
C ALA A 176 12.42 28.47 -5.78
N LYS A 177 12.46 27.54 -4.81
CA LYS A 177 13.61 27.31 -3.94
C LYS A 177 14.74 26.51 -4.59
N GLY A 178 14.59 26.08 -5.84
CA GLY A 178 15.66 25.38 -6.57
C GLY A 178 15.57 23.85 -6.53
N TRP A 179 14.41 23.29 -6.16
CA TRP A 179 14.19 21.84 -6.22
C TRP A 179 13.58 21.38 -7.54
N LYS A 180 13.77 20.10 -7.84
CA LYS A 180 13.13 19.35 -8.92
C LYS A 180 12.44 18.14 -8.29
N LEU A 181 11.14 17.98 -8.56
CA LEU A 181 10.40 16.78 -8.19
C LEU A 181 10.74 15.65 -9.17
N ILE A 182 11.28 14.55 -8.65
CA ILE A 182 11.68 13.39 -9.43
C ILE A 182 10.64 12.29 -9.28
N ASP A 183 10.14 11.77 -10.41
CA ASP A 183 9.32 10.56 -10.42
C ASP A 183 10.25 9.33 -10.51
N PRO A 184 10.28 8.45 -9.51
CA PRO A 184 11.09 7.23 -9.56
C PRO A 184 10.55 6.18 -10.54
N GLY A 185 9.34 6.38 -11.08
CA GLY A 185 8.67 5.55 -12.08
C GLY A 185 8.11 4.22 -11.54
N SER A 186 8.78 3.60 -10.58
CA SER A 186 8.40 2.31 -9.99
C SER A 186 8.95 2.14 -8.57
N ALA A 187 8.43 1.17 -7.83
CA ALA A 187 8.96 0.78 -6.52
C ALA A 187 10.46 0.47 -6.59
N ALA A 188 10.87 -0.34 -7.58
CA ALA A 188 12.27 -0.68 -7.80
C ALA A 188 13.15 0.54 -8.13
N GLY A 189 12.59 1.53 -8.84
CA GLY A 189 13.28 2.80 -9.12
C GLY A 189 13.51 3.62 -7.84
N LEU A 190 12.50 3.68 -6.97
CA LEU A 190 12.60 4.35 -5.67
C LEU A 190 13.64 3.65 -4.78
N ASP A 191 13.49 2.35 -4.58
CA ASP A 191 14.41 1.53 -3.78
C ASP A 191 15.84 1.61 -4.29
N GLY A 192 16.02 1.54 -5.62
CA GLY A 192 17.32 1.65 -6.27
C GLY A 192 17.98 3.02 -6.07
N SER A 193 17.19 4.10 -6.06
CA SER A 193 17.71 5.45 -5.81
C SER A 193 18.24 5.61 -4.37
N ILE A 194 17.50 5.08 -3.39
CA ILE A 194 17.88 5.10 -1.97
C ILE A 194 19.13 4.25 -1.76
N ALA A 195 19.11 3.00 -2.25
CA ALA A 195 20.21 2.06 -2.07
C ALA A 195 21.52 2.59 -2.68
N LYS A 196 21.44 3.12 -3.91
CA LYS A 196 22.59 3.70 -4.60
C LYS A 196 23.20 4.89 -3.85
N ALA A 197 22.37 5.80 -3.33
CA ALA A 197 22.86 6.95 -2.56
C ALA A 197 23.54 6.48 -1.26
N ASN A 198 22.91 5.55 -0.54
CA ASN A 198 23.43 4.99 0.70
C ASN A 198 24.77 4.25 0.50
N GLU A 199 24.90 3.43 -0.55
CA GLU A 199 26.15 2.73 -0.87
C GLU A 199 27.32 3.68 -1.20
N ARG A 200 27.01 4.89 -1.65
CA ARG A 200 27.99 5.91 -2.03
C ARG A 200 28.24 6.96 -0.95
N GLY A 201 27.46 6.94 0.14
CA GLY A 201 27.47 7.99 1.15
C GLY A 201 27.01 9.34 0.60
N GLU A 202 26.16 9.34 -0.43
CA GLU A 202 25.59 10.53 -1.06
C GLU A 202 24.28 10.92 -0.34
N ASN A 203 24.02 12.22 -0.16
CA ASN A 203 22.73 12.66 0.37
C ASN A 203 21.58 12.22 -0.57
N TRP A 204 20.42 11.94 0.02
CA TRP A 204 19.19 11.55 -0.69
C TRP A 204 17.98 12.17 0.00
N PHE A 205 17.00 12.62 -0.78
CA PHE A 205 15.76 13.20 -0.28
C PHE A 205 14.59 12.95 -1.24
#